data_AF-A0A241WHX5-F1
#
_entry.id   AF-A0A241WHX5-F1
#
_cell.length_a   1.000
_cell.length_b   1.000
_cell.length_c   1.000
_cell.angle_alpha   90.00
_cell.angle_beta   90.00
_cell.angle_gamma   90.00
#
_symmetry.space_group_name_H-M   'P 1'
#
loop_
_entity.id
_entity.type
_entity.pdbx_description
1 polymer ?
#
loop_
_entity_poly.entity_id
_entity_poly.type
_entity_poly.pdbx_seq_one_letter_code
_entity_poly.pdbx_strand_id
1 'polypeptide(L)'
;MGKRALVVSLLLFAASYSNAESKVERCENMLTSGMYNELLEDICGFKGGVFSGFQDAYSRNSCPDLISTNKIHELAEDVAKDTIKRHLAFGEHDFCELNLDAYSDLSLAFKQGIDMFNQNEFKQKGSLEK
;
A
#
# COMPACT_ATOMS: atom_id res chain seq x y z
N MET A 1 49.21 -8.97 34.56
CA MET A 1 48.99 -9.73 33.31
C MET A 1 47.86 -10.72 33.60
N GLY A 2 46.58 -10.53 33.30
CA GLY A 2 45.92 -9.77 32.23
C GLY A 2 45.49 -10.74 31.13
N LYS A 3 44.21 -11.18 31.16
CA LYS A 3 43.33 -11.63 30.03
C LYS A 3 42.23 -12.56 30.60
N ARG A 4 41.04 -12.01 30.88
CA ARG A 4 39.88 -11.81 29.99
C ARG A 4 38.93 -13.02 30.03
N ALA A 5 37.81 -12.82 30.71
CA ALA A 5 36.61 -13.63 30.62
C ALA A 5 36.20 -13.80 29.16
N LEU A 6 36.05 -15.05 28.73
CA LEU A 6 35.52 -15.38 27.42
C LEU A 6 34.00 -15.54 27.59
N VAL A 7 33.30 -14.40 27.60
CA VAL A 7 31.86 -14.35 27.38
C VAL A 7 31.65 -14.71 25.92
N VAL A 8 31.33 -15.98 25.65
CA VAL A 8 30.82 -16.38 24.35
C VAL A 8 29.39 -15.86 24.28
N SER A 9 29.25 -14.60 23.86
CA SER A 9 27.99 -14.07 23.35
C SER A 9 27.58 -14.94 22.16
N LEU A 10 26.64 -15.85 22.41
CA LEU A 10 25.89 -16.54 21.39
C LEU A 10 25.05 -15.46 20.67
N LEU A 11 25.63 -14.88 19.62
CA LEU A 11 24.94 -14.01 18.67
C LEU A 11 23.79 -14.81 18.06
N LEU A 12 22.60 -14.62 18.64
CA LEU A 12 21.33 -14.84 17.97
C LEU A 12 21.33 -13.93 16.73
N PHE A 13 21.85 -14.43 15.61
CA PHE A 13 21.45 -13.93 14.30
C PHE A 13 19.98 -14.31 14.13
N ALA A 14 19.09 -13.46 14.67
CA ALA A 14 17.71 -13.42 14.25
C ALA A 14 17.74 -13.08 12.76
N ALA A 15 17.54 -14.09 11.92
CA ALA A 15 17.36 -13.91 10.51
C ALA A 15 16.13 -13.02 10.31
N SER A 16 16.36 -11.76 9.99
CA SER A 16 15.32 -10.87 9.46
C SER A 16 14.96 -11.39 8.07
N TYR A 17 14.03 -12.35 8.00
CA TYR A 17 13.39 -12.73 6.75
C TYR A 17 12.44 -11.59 6.36
N SER A 18 12.93 -10.63 5.58
CA SER A 18 12.07 -9.75 4.80
C SER A 18 11.43 -10.60 3.70
N ASN A 19 10.16 -10.96 3.85
CA ASN A 19 9.40 -11.59 2.77
C ASN A 19 9.22 -10.54 1.66
N ALA A 20 9.85 -10.76 0.50
CA ALA A 20 9.62 -9.92 -0.66
C ALA A 20 8.21 -10.19 -1.20
N GLU A 21 7.43 -9.13 -1.37
CA GLU A 21 6.08 -9.19 -1.93
C GLU A 21 6.10 -9.87 -3.32
N SER A 22 5.13 -10.74 -3.59
CA SER A 22 5.04 -11.39 -4.90
C SER A 22 4.53 -10.40 -5.97
N LYS A 23 4.76 -10.69 -7.26
CA LYS A 23 4.20 -9.84 -8.34
C LYS A 23 2.67 -9.84 -8.33
N VAL A 24 2.06 -10.98 -8.04
CA VAL A 24 0.60 -11.13 -7.95
C VAL A 24 0.07 -10.28 -6.80
N GLU A 25 0.68 -10.39 -5.62
CA GLU A 25 0.31 -9.62 -4.42
C GLU A 25 0.42 -8.10 -4.67
N ARG A 26 1.50 -7.64 -5.32
CA ARG A 26 1.60 -6.22 -5.75
C ARG A 26 0.45 -5.79 -6.65
N CYS A 27 0.08 -6.64 -7.60
CA CYS A 27 -1.02 -6.34 -8.51
C CYS A 27 -2.37 -6.32 -7.78
N GLU A 28 -2.61 -7.23 -6.84
CA GLU A 28 -3.80 -7.23 -6.00
C GLU A 28 -3.87 -5.96 -5.14
N ASN A 29 -2.73 -5.55 -4.56
CA ASN A 29 -2.62 -4.31 -3.79
C ASN A 29 -2.87 -3.05 -4.63
N MET A 30 -2.34 -2.96 -5.86
CA MET A 30 -2.66 -1.86 -6.76
C MET A 30 -4.14 -1.82 -7.13
N LEU A 31 -4.73 -2.98 -7.44
CA LEU A 31 -6.11 -3.11 -7.83
C LEU A 31 -7.06 -2.65 -6.71
N THR A 32 -6.89 -3.23 -5.53
CA THR A 32 -7.71 -2.92 -4.35
C THR A 32 -7.52 -1.48 -3.89
N SER A 33 -6.30 -0.94 -3.95
CA SER A 33 -6.04 0.47 -3.64
C SER A 33 -6.71 1.41 -4.65
N GLY A 34 -6.70 1.05 -5.93
CA GLY A 34 -7.44 1.78 -6.96
C GLY A 34 -8.93 1.81 -6.67
N MET A 35 -9.55 0.65 -6.47
CA MET A 35 -10.98 0.52 -6.15
C MET A 35 -11.36 1.31 -4.89
N TYR A 36 -10.53 1.27 -3.85
CA TYR A 36 -10.76 2.04 -2.64
C TYR A 36 -10.76 3.55 -2.90
N ASN A 37 -9.80 4.03 -3.70
CA ASN A 37 -9.70 5.46 -4.02
C ASN A 37 -10.79 5.92 -5.00
N GLU A 38 -11.32 5.05 -5.85
CA GLU A 38 -12.53 5.34 -6.64
C GLU A 38 -13.71 5.62 -5.71
N LEU A 39 -13.92 4.76 -4.70
CA LEU A 39 -14.97 4.97 -3.71
C LEU A 39 -14.76 6.24 -2.88
N LEU A 40 -13.52 6.59 -2.53
CA LEU A 40 -13.23 7.86 -1.86
C LEU A 40 -13.54 9.08 -2.76
N GLU A 41 -13.21 9.01 -4.04
CA GLU A 41 -13.52 10.07 -5.00
C GLU A 41 -15.04 10.26 -5.14
N ASP A 42 -15.79 9.16 -5.19
CA ASP A 42 -17.26 9.17 -5.28
C ASP A 42 -17.94 9.65 -3.99
N ILE A 43 -17.54 9.10 -2.83
CA ILE A 43 -18.17 9.39 -1.53
C ILE A 43 -17.76 10.78 -1.03
N CYS A 44 -16.47 11.09 -1.06
CA CYS A 44 -15.92 12.30 -0.45
C CYS A 44 -15.74 13.46 -1.44
N GLY A 45 -16.00 13.23 -2.73
CA GLY A 45 -15.85 14.26 -3.76
C GLY A 45 -14.40 14.67 -4.02
N PHE A 46 -13.44 13.81 -3.65
CA PHE A 46 -12.02 14.07 -3.90
C PHE A 46 -11.72 14.09 -5.40
N LYS A 47 -10.78 14.95 -5.84
CA LYS A 47 -10.48 15.19 -7.27
C LYS A 47 -8.99 15.12 -7.60
N GLY A 48 -8.28 14.26 -6.87
CA GLY A 48 -6.84 14.07 -7.01
C GLY A 48 -6.43 13.19 -8.19
N GLY A 49 -7.34 12.37 -8.73
CA GLY A 49 -7.03 11.39 -9.77
C GLY A 49 -6.16 10.24 -9.23
N VAL A 50 -6.42 9.82 -8.00
CA VAL A 50 -5.66 8.74 -7.35
C VAL A 50 -6.09 7.40 -7.94
N PHE A 51 -7.40 7.21 -8.17
CA PHE A 51 -7.91 6.03 -8.85
C PHE A 51 -7.26 5.82 -10.22
N SER A 52 -7.24 6.86 -11.06
CA SER A 52 -6.61 6.78 -12.39
C SER A 52 -5.10 6.52 -12.28
N GLY A 53 -4.42 7.10 -11.30
CA GLY A 53 -3.01 6.82 -11.01
C GLY A 53 -2.76 5.33 -10.74
N PHE A 54 -3.61 4.69 -9.93
CA PHE A 54 -3.55 3.25 -9.68
C PHE A 54 -3.89 2.42 -10.93
N GLN A 55 -4.91 2.81 -11.69
CA GLN A 55 -5.28 2.13 -12.94
C GLN A 55 -4.13 2.12 -13.95
N ASP A 56 -3.44 3.25 -14.07
CA ASP A 56 -2.26 3.37 -14.92
C ASP A 56 -1.11 2.51 -14.40
N ALA A 57 -0.84 2.53 -13.09
CA ALA A 57 0.20 1.70 -12.48
C ALA A 57 -0.07 0.19 -12.66
N TYR A 58 -1.32 -0.24 -12.46
CA TYR A 58 -1.79 -1.60 -12.65
C TYR A 58 -1.55 -2.07 -14.11
N SER A 59 -1.90 -1.22 -15.08
CA SER A 59 -1.72 -1.50 -16.50
C SER A 59 -0.23 -1.58 -16.88
N ARG A 60 0.59 -0.61 -16.44
CA ARG A 60 2.03 -0.57 -16.74
C ARG A 60 2.80 -1.76 -16.16
N ASN A 61 2.33 -2.36 -15.07
CA ASN A 61 2.98 -3.51 -14.43
C ASN A 61 2.54 -4.87 -14.99
N SER A 62 1.74 -4.88 -16.07
CA SER A 62 1.18 -6.09 -16.68
C SER A 62 0.36 -6.91 -15.67
N CYS A 63 -0.37 -6.24 -14.79
CA CYS A 63 -1.23 -6.88 -13.82
C CYS A 63 -2.51 -7.51 -14.38
N PRO A 64 -3.15 -7.01 -15.47
CA PRO A 64 -4.37 -7.62 -16.01
C PRO A 64 -4.24 -9.12 -16.35
N ASP A 65 -3.05 -9.57 -16.72
CA ASP A 65 -2.79 -10.98 -17.09
C ASP A 65 -2.56 -11.89 -15.88
N LEU A 66 -2.42 -11.32 -14.68
CA LEU A 66 -2.00 -12.03 -13.46
C LEU A 66 -3.14 -12.32 -12.49
N ILE A 67 -4.26 -11.60 -12.62
CA ILE A 67 -5.39 -11.72 -11.71
C ILE A 67 -6.61 -12.16 -12.51
N SER A 68 -7.19 -13.29 -12.14
CA SER A 68 -8.40 -13.79 -12.79
C SER A 68 -9.59 -12.85 -12.56
N THR A 69 -10.52 -12.78 -13.52
CA THR A 69 -11.75 -11.99 -13.38
C THR A 69 -12.56 -12.34 -12.12
N ASN A 70 -12.63 -13.62 -11.75
CA ASN A 70 -13.33 -14.03 -10.53
C ASN A 70 -12.67 -13.43 -9.29
N LYS A 71 -11.34 -13.39 -9.23
CA LYS A 71 -10.61 -12.76 -8.12
C LYS A 71 -10.78 -11.25 -8.11
N ILE A 72 -10.84 -10.59 -9.28
CA ILE A 72 -11.16 -9.17 -9.38
C ILE A 72 -12.53 -8.87 -8.77
N HIS A 73 -13.55 -9.67 -9.09
CA HIS A 73 -14.90 -9.50 -8.52
C HIS A 73 -14.93 -9.71 -7.00
N GLU A 74 -14.24 -10.74 -6.50
CA GLU A 74 -14.10 -11.00 -5.06
C GLU A 74 -13.47 -9.81 -4.34
N LEU A 75 -12.34 -9.31 -4.85
CA LEU A 75 -11.63 -8.16 -4.28
C LEU A 75 -12.46 -6.88 -4.32
N ALA A 76 -13.19 -6.64 -5.43
CA ALA A 76 -14.07 -5.49 -5.55
C ALA A 76 -15.21 -5.54 -4.52
N GLU A 77 -15.82 -6.71 -4.32
CA GLU A 77 -16.87 -6.91 -3.33
C GLU A 77 -16.35 -6.68 -1.90
N ASP A 78 -15.17 -7.18 -1.59
CA ASP A 78 -14.53 -7.01 -0.28
C ASP A 78 -14.19 -5.54 0.00
N VAL A 79 -13.58 -4.84 -0.96
CA VAL A 79 -13.25 -3.42 -0.83
C VAL A 79 -14.51 -2.59 -0.65
N ALA A 80 -15.57 -2.83 -1.44
CA ALA A 80 -16.82 -2.11 -1.33
C ALA A 80 -17.50 -2.33 0.03
N LYS A 81 -17.60 -3.58 0.48
CA LYS A 81 -18.20 -3.93 1.78
C LYS A 81 -17.46 -3.27 2.94
N ASP A 82 -16.13 -3.35 2.97
CA ASP A 82 -15.33 -2.76 4.04
C ASP A 82 -15.44 -1.23 4.03
N THR A 83 -15.38 -0.61 2.86
CA THR A 83 -15.50 0.84 2.70
C THR A 83 -16.86 1.34 3.20
N ILE A 84 -17.96 0.72 2.77
CA ILE A 84 -19.32 1.07 3.22
C ILE A 84 -19.45 0.89 4.73
N LYS A 85 -18.93 -0.22 5.27
CA LYS A 85 -18.96 -0.48 6.72
C LYS A 85 -18.26 0.63 7.50
N ARG A 86 -17.07 1.06 7.07
CA ARG A 86 -16.32 2.15 7.72
C ARG A 86 -17.05 3.48 7.57
N HIS A 87 -17.54 3.80 6.37
CA HIS A 87 -18.29 5.01 6.11
C HIS A 87 -19.54 5.12 7.00
N LEU A 88 -20.30 4.02 7.15
CA LEU A 88 -21.46 3.97 8.05
C LEU A 88 -21.08 4.08 9.53
N ALA A 89 -19.92 3.54 9.93
CA ALA A 89 -19.47 3.56 11.32
C ALA A 89 -18.98 4.94 11.77
N PHE A 90 -18.28 5.67 10.90
CA PHE A 90 -17.74 7.00 11.21
C PHE A 90 -18.70 8.14 10.84
N GLY A 91 -19.60 7.92 9.87
CA GLY A 91 -20.32 9.00 9.21
C GLY A 91 -19.47 9.67 8.14
N GLU A 92 -20.12 10.39 7.23
CA GLU A 92 -19.47 10.96 6.04
C GLU A 92 -18.32 11.92 6.37
N HIS A 93 -18.54 12.87 7.28
CA HIS A 93 -17.55 13.89 7.62
C HIS A 93 -16.24 13.29 8.14
N ASP A 94 -16.30 12.50 9.22
CA ASP A 94 -15.14 11.90 9.85
C ASP A 94 -14.47 10.87 8.93
N PHE A 95 -15.25 10.09 8.18
CA PHE A 95 -14.72 9.14 7.20
C PHE A 95 -13.87 9.86 6.14
N CYS A 96 -14.35 10.97 5.61
CA CYS A 96 -13.62 11.73 4.60
C CYS A 96 -12.42 12.47 5.20
N GLU A 97 -12.55 13.09 6.37
CA GLU A 97 -11.44 13.76 7.03
C GLU A 97 -10.27 12.80 7.32
N LEU A 98 -10.56 11.61 7.83
CA LEU A 98 -9.55 10.59 8.14
C LEU A 98 -8.79 10.06 6.91
N ASN A 99 -9.35 10.21 5.70
CA ASN A 99 -8.73 9.73 4.47
C ASN A 99 -8.09 10.83 3.62
N LEU A 100 -8.35 12.10 3.94
CA LEU A 100 -7.94 13.23 3.10
C LEU A 100 -6.41 13.34 2.96
N ASP A 101 -5.68 13.16 4.05
CA ASP A 101 -4.22 13.32 4.06
C ASP A 101 -3.54 12.25 3.19
N ALA A 102 -3.86 10.98 3.45
CA ALA A 102 -3.31 9.86 2.68
C ALA A 102 -3.68 9.95 1.19
N TYR A 103 -4.92 10.34 0.89
CA TYR A 103 -5.35 10.58 -0.48
C TYR A 103 -4.56 11.71 -1.14
N SER A 104 -4.33 12.80 -0.42
CA SER A 104 -3.58 13.97 -0.93
C SER A 104 -2.12 13.63 -1.22
N ASP A 105 -1.49 12.83 -0.36
CA ASP A 105 -0.13 12.33 -0.57
C ASP A 105 -0.03 11.46 -1.81
N LEU A 106 -0.98 10.53 -2.01
CA LEU A 106 -1.06 9.70 -3.22
C LEU A 106 -1.26 10.55 -4.48
N SER A 107 -2.16 11.53 -4.42
CA SER A 107 -2.42 12.48 -5.51
C SER A 107 -1.15 13.22 -5.91
N LEU A 108 -0.37 13.69 -4.93
CA LEU A 108 0.91 14.35 -5.17
C LEU A 108 1.93 13.39 -5.79
N ALA A 109 2.05 12.18 -5.24
CA ALA A 109 2.99 11.17 -5.73
C ALA A 109 2.73 10.80 -7.20
N PHE A 110 1.46 10.55 -7.56
CA PHE A 110 1.09 10.27 -8.95
C PHE A 110 1.34 11.46 -9.88
N LYS A 111 1.02 12.69 -9.45
CA LYS A 111 1.32 13.91 -10.23
C LYS A 111 2.81 14.12 -10.48
N GLN A 112 3.64 13.73 -9.52
CA GLN A 112 5.10 13.83 -9.63
C GLN A 112 5.73 12.64 -10.35
N GLY A 113 4.94 11.65 -10.76
CA GLY A 113 5.44 10.44 -11.42
C GLY A 113 6.31 9.58 -10.51
N ILE A 114 6.11 9.65 -9.19
CA ILE A 114 6.87 8.84 -8.23
C ILE A 114 6.44 7.38 -8.38
N ASP A 115 7.38 6.52 -8.76
CA ASP A 115 7.14 5.09 -8.82
C ASP A 115 7.18 4.49 -7.41
N MET A 116 6.00 4.43 -6.78
CA MET A 116 5.83 3.84 -5.45
C MET A 116 5.85 2.29 -5.46
N PHE A 117 5.90 1.67 -6.65
CA PHE A 117 5.65 0.24 -6.82
C PHE A 117 6.85 -0.55 -7.39
N ASN A 118 7.87 0.12 -7.94
CA ASN A 118 9.18 -0.47 -8.22
C ASN A 118 10.10 -0.39 -7.00
N GLN A 119 9.94 -1.31 -6.05
CA GLN A 119 10.95 -1.46 -4.99
C GLN A 119 12.07 -2.41 -5.41
N ASN A 120 13.03 -1.85 -6.14
CA ASN A 120 14.46 -2.09 -5.85
C ASN A 120 15.14 -0.87 -5.21
N GLU A 121 14.49 0.31 -5.16
CA GLU A 121 15.12 1.55 -4.67
C GLU A 121 14.64 2.05 -3.29
N PHE A 122 13.66 1.41 -2.65
CA PHE A 122 13.27 1.73 -1.27
C PHE A 122 14.06 0.95 -0.21
N LYS A 123 15.30 0.53 -0.53
CA LYS A 123 16.24 0.14 0.52
C LYS A 123 16.71 1.40 1.24
N GLN A 124 16.28 1.50 2.49
CA GLN A 124 16.87 2.31 3.56
C GLN A 124 16.66 3.84 3.47
N LYS A 125 15.45 4.27 3.80
CA LYS A 125 15.29 5.47 4.66
C LYS A 125 14.43 5.09 5.86
N GLY A 126 15.04 4.31 6.74
CA GLY A 126 14.47 3.87 8.01
C GLY A 126 15.58 3.60 9.04
N SER A 127 16.65 4.39 9.00
CA SER A 127 17.52 4.60 10.15
C SER A 127 17.35 6.07 10.52
N LEU A 128 16.24 6.36 11.20
CA LEU A 128 16.14 7.53 12.04
C LEU A 128 16.56 7.07 13.42
N GLU A 129 17.73 7.54 13.81
CA GLU A 129 18.33 7.50 15.13
C GLU A 129 17.26 7.64 16.22
N LYS A 130 17.18 6.65 17.11
CA LYS A 130 17.00 6.83 18.54
C LYS A 130 17.78 5.74 19.28
#